data_AF-A0A7K1NL16-F1
#
_entry.id   AF-A0A7K1NL16-F1
#
_cell.length_a   1.000
_cell.length_b   1.000
_cell.length_c   1.000
_cell.angle_alpha   90.00
_cell.angle_beta   90.00
_cell.angle_gamma   90.00
#
_symmetry.space_group_name_H-M   'P 1'
#
loop_
_entity.id
_entity.type
_entity.pdbx_description
1 polymer ?
#
loop_
_entity_poly.entity_id
_entity_poly.type
_entity_poly.pdbx_seq_one_letter_code
_entity_poly.pdbx_strand_id
1 'polypeptide(L)' 'MNSSKLNLYLNDPRGPEEILPTMTAEELAHLLDALYQNLDTPEPEFGVETWYEMAVEECSRRAGSPDGEAHGVA' A
#
# COMPACT_ATOMS: atom_id res chain seq x y z
N MET A 1 10.70 7.18 -3.73
CA MET A 1 10.57 7.27 -2.25
C MET A 1 11.97 7.07 -1.64
N ASN A 2 12.33 7.74 -0.54
CA ASN A 2 13.59 7.44 0.17
C ASN A 2 13.31 6.54 1.38
N SER A 3 14.27 5.70 1.80
CA SER A 3 14.10 4.73 2.91
C SER A 3 13.58 5.37 4.21
N SER A 4 13.98 6.61 4.51
CA SER A 4 13.48 7.34 5.69
C SER A 4 11.99 7.66 5.64
N LYS A 5 11.40 7.85 4.45
CA LYS A 5 9.95 8.09 4.28
C LYS A 5 9.18 6.77 4.35
N LEU A 6 9.77 5.66 3.90
CA LEU A 6 9.21 4.31 4.09
C LEU A 6 9.08 3.98 5.58
N ASN A 7 10.15 4.18 6.35
CA ASN A 7 10.17 3.90 7.79
C ASN A 7 9.13 4.74 8.55
N LEU A 8 8.88 5.99 8.12
CA LEU A 8 7.82 6.82 8.70
C LEU A 8 6.43 6.19 8.53
N TYR A 9 6.14 5.59 7.37
CA TYR A 9 4.89 4.88 7.16
C TYR A 9 4.82 3.60 7.99
N LEU A 10 5.88 2.78 7.98
CA LEU A 10 5.92 1.52 8.74
C LEU A 10 5.72 1.73 10.25
N ASN A 11 6.19 2.85 10.80
CA ASN A 11 6.03 3.21 12.21
C ASN A 11 4.77 4.04 12.49
N ASP A 12 3.93 4.30 11.49
CA ASP A 12 2.70 5.07 11.70
C ASP A 12 1.66 4.22 12.46
N PRO A 13 1.12 4.71 13.59
CA PRO A 13 0.20 3.94 14.42
C PRO A 13 -1.14 3.65 13.73
N ARG A 14 -1.47 4.34 12.64
CA ARG A 14 -2.69 4.10 11.86
C ARG A 14 -2.60 2.82 11.02
N GLY A 15 -1.38 2.36 10.72
CA GLY A 15 -1.15 1.18 9.90
C GLY A 15 -1.51 1.36 8.42
N PRO A 16 -1.31 0.30 7.62
CA PRO A 16 -1.53 0.34 6.18
C PRO A 16 -3.02 0.48 5.84
N GLU A 17 -3.93 -0.12 6.62
CA GLU A 17 -5.37 -0.10 6.36
C GLU A 17 -5.97 1.30 6.29
N GLU A 18 -5.49 2.23 7.13
CA GLU A 18 -5.95 3.62 7.17
C GLU A 18 -5.13 4.51 6.23
N ILE A 19 -3.83 4.24 6.04
CA ILE A 19 -2.97 5.12 5.24
C ILE A 19 -3.14 4.86 3.75
N LEU A 20 -3.07 3.61 3.31
CA LEU A 20 -3.13 3.25 1.90
C LEU A 20 -4.33 3.85 1.15
N PRO A 21 -5.59 3.79 1.67
CA PRO A 21 -6.74 4.40 1.00
C PRO A 21 -6.66 5.91 0.84
N THR A 22 -5.88 6.60 1.68
CA THR A 22 -5.71 8.06 1.59
C THR A 22 -4.66 8.50 0.57
N MET A 23 -3.82 7.57 0.09
CA MET A 23 -2.77 7.85 -0.88
C MET A 23 -3.31 7.91 -2.31
N THR A 24 -2.72 8.74 -3.16
CA THR A 24 -3.00 8.75 -4.60
C THR A 24 -2.46 7.47 -5.25
N ALA A 25 -2.91 7.15 -6.47
CA ALA A 25 -2.40 5.99 -7.21
C ALA A 25 -0.88 6.07 -7.46
N GLU A 26 -0.36 7.27 -7.73
CA GLU A 26 1.08 7.51 -7.90
C GLU A 26 1.85 7.29 -6.59
N GLU A 27 1.39 7.85 -5.47
CA GLU A 27 2.04 7.65 -4.17
C GLU A 27 2.00 6.18 -3.74
N LEU A 28 0.91 5.47 -4.02
CA LEU A 28 0.77 4.03 -3.74
C LEU A 28 1.73 3.20 -4.60
N ALA A 29 1.87 3.53 -5.89
CA ALA A 29 2.85 2.87 -6.76
C ALA A 29 4.30 3.11 -6.29
N HIS A 30 4.62 4.34 -5.89
CA HIS A 30 5.93 4.66 -5.31
C HIS A 30 6.20 3.98 -3.98
N LEU A 31 5.16 3.76 -3.16
CA LEU A 31 5.27 3.03 -1.91
C LEU A 31 5.52 1.54 -2.18
N LEU A 32 4.77 0.93 -3.09
CA LEU A 32 4.95 -0.47 -3.50
C LEU A 32 6.36 -0.75 -4.03
N ASP A 33 6.87 0.14 -4.88
CA ASP A 33 8.25 0.05 -5.40
C ASP A 33 9.27 0.07 -4.25
N ALA A 34 9.11 0.99 -3.30
CA ALA A 34 10.01 1.12 -2.16
C ALA A 34 9.93 -0.05 -1.18
N LEU A 35 8.72 -0.60 -0.96
CA LEU A 35 8.51 -1.80 -0.16
C LEU A 35 9.18 -3.02 -0.82
N TYR A 36 8.99 -3.18 -2.14
CA TYR A 36 9.64 -4.25 -2.89
C TYR A 36 11.16 -4.16 -2.83
N GLN A 37 11.72 -2.96 -3.02
CA GLN A 37 13.17 -2.74 -2.87
C GLN A 37 13.67 -3.05 -1.46
N ASN A 38 12.86 -2.79 -0.42
CA ASN A 38 13.22 -3.11 0.95
C ASN A 38 13.17 -4.63 1.22
N LEU A 39 12.17 -5.33 0.68
CA LEU A 39 12.08 -6.81 0.73
C LEU A 39 13.25 -7.51 0.01
N ASP A 40 13.80 -6.88 -1.02
CA ASP A 40 14.99 -7.38 -1.74
C ASP A 40 16.30 -7.21 -0.94
N THR A 41 16.28 -6.48 0.18
CA THR A 41 17.46 -6.33 1.04
C THR A 41 17.64 -7.55 1.96
N PRO A 42 18.87 -7.86 2.40
CA PRO A 42 19.13 -9.02 3.28
C PRO A 42 18.50 -8.88 4.67
N GLU A 43 18.17 -7.67 5.10
CA GLU A 43 17.57 -7.35 6.40
C GLU A 43 16.39 -6.38 6.18
N PRO A 44 15.23 -6.88 5.70
CA PRO A 44 14.08 -6.02 5.47
C PRO A 44 13.54 -5.46 6.78
N GLU A 45 12.95 -4.28 6.71
CA GLU A 45 12.36 -3.65 7.89
C GLU A 45 11.11 -4.39 8.36
N PHE A 46 10.90 -4.40 9.68
CA PHE A 46 9.76 -5.08 10.27
C PHE A 46 8.45 -4.47 9.78
N GLY A 47 7.53 -5.32 9.32
CA GLY A 47 6.21 -4.92 8.82
C GLY A 47 6.17 -4.55 7.33
N VAL A 48 7.31 -4.55 6.61
CA VAL A 48 7.35 -4.29 5.16
C VAL A 48 6.52 -5.29 4.37
N GLU A 49 6.56 -6.57 4.73
CA GLU A 49 5.77 -7.63 4.08
C GLU A 49 4.27 -7.33 4.19
N THR A 50 3.77 -7.10 5.41
CA THR A 50 2.37 -6.76 5.65
C THR A 50 1.94 -5.48 4.92
N TRP A 51 2.80 -4.46 4.91
CA TRP A 51 2.53 -3.23 4.17
C TRP A 51 2.47 -3.47 2.65
N TYR A 52 3.33 -4.34 2.12
CA TYR A 52 3.34 -4.70 0.71
C TYR A 52 2.07 -5.47 0.31
N GLU A 53 1.69 -6.49 1.08
CA GLU A 53 0.47 -7.26 0.86
C GLU A 53 -0.76 -6.35 0.83
N MET A 54 -0.93 -5.52 1.87
CA MET A 54 -2.06 -4.60 1.97
C MET A 54 -2.08 -3.56 0.84
N ALA A 55 -0.91 -3.08 0.40
CA ALA A 55 -0.80 -2.13 -0.72
C ALA A 55 -1.16 -2.79 -2.06
N VAL A 56 -0.80 -4.05 -2.28
CA VAL A 56 -1.20 -4.83 -3.47
C VAL A 56 -2.70 -5.08 -3.46
N GLU A 57 -3.27 -5.45 -2.31
CA GLU A 57 -4.71 -5.61 -2.14
C GLU A 57 -5.45 -4.30 -2.42
N GLU A 58 -4.95 -3.16 -1.93
CA GLU A 58 -5.53 -1.85 -2.18
C GLU A 58 -5.46 -1.46 -3.66
N CYS A 59 -4.32 -1.67 -4.31
CA CYS A 59 -4.18 -1.47 -5.76
C CYS A 59 -5.20 -2.31 -6.54
N SER A 60 -5.36 -3.58 -6.14
CA SER A 60 -6.32 -4.51 -6.77
C SER A 60 -7.76 -4.07 -6.54
N ARG A 61 -8.09 -3.60 -5.32
CA ARG A 61 -9.41 -3.06 -4.96
C ARG A 61 -9.76 -1.83 -5.79
N ARG A 62 -8.80 -0.92 -6.01
CA ARG A 62 -8.95 0.26 -6.88
C ARG A 62 -9.10 -0.11 -8.35
N ALA A 63 -8.29 -1.04 -8.84
CA ALA A 63 -8.36 -1.50 -10.23
C ALA A 63 -9.66 -2.27 -10.52
N GLY A 64 -10.18 -2.98 -9.52
CA GLY A 64 -11.46 -3.71 -9.58
C GLY A 64 -12.69 -2.87 -9.26
N SER A 65 -12.52 -1.61 -8.86
CA SER A 65 -13.61 -0.64 -8.68
C SER A 65 -13.66 0.27 -9.92
N PRO A 66 -14.33 -0.14 -11.02
CA PRO A 66 -14.87 0.88 -11.91
C PRO A 66 -15.89 1.65 -11.07
N ASP A 67 -15.87 2.98 -11.07
CA ASP A 67 -17.05 3.76 -10.68
C ASP A 67 -18.29 3.09 -11.31
N GLY A 68 -19.15 2.49 -10.50
CA GLY A 68 -20.12 1.54 -11.02
C GLY A 68 -20.89 0.87 -9.91
N GLU A 69 -21.77 1.65 -9.28
CA GLU A 69 -23.09 1.21 -8.85
C GLU A 69 -23.33 -0.32 -8.94
N ALA A 70 -23.14 -1.01 -7.82
CA ALA A 70 -23.82 -2.27 -7.58
C ALA A 70 -25.32 -1.99 -7.40
N HIS A 71 -26.02 -1.52 -8.43
CA HIS A 71 -27.48 -1.55 -8.50
C HIS A 71 -27.90 -2.92 -9.04
N GLY A 72 -27.60 -3.95 -8.25
CA GLY A 72 -28.06 -5.31 -8.46
C GLY A 72 -28.98 -5.71 -7.33
N VAL A 73 -30.21 -5.20 -7.30
CA VAL A 73 -31.30 -5.83 -6.54
C VAL A 73 -32.52 -6.00 -7.44
N ALA A 74 -32.82 -7.29 -7.61
CA ALA A 74 -34.02 -7.99 -8.11
C ALA A 74 -35.25 -7.19 -8.56
#